data_AF-A0A811NBH5-F1
#
_entry.id   AF-A0A811NBH5-F1
#
_cell.length_a   1.000
_cell.length_b   1.000
_cell.length_c   1.000
_cell.angle_alpha   90.00
_cell.angle_beta   90.00
_cell.angle_gamma   90.00
#
_symmetry.space_group_name_H-M   'P 1'
#
loop_
_entity.id
_entity.type
_entity.pdbx_description
1 polymer ?
#
loop_
_entity_poly.entity_id
_entity_poly.type
_entity_poly.pdbx_seq_one_letter_code
_entity_poly.pdbx_strand_id
1 'polypeptide(L)'
;MASLRLVATLAPSGPPQPPLRERRRPPSAVRLTGGVGLAAAAAVAVAGAAAASPPALAALSEPANALSLPTWAVHVSSVAEWVTAMWLVWDYGERTGLKGWKGLSWGMVPLLGGAMCACTWHFFYNSESLEVLVALQGALTVIGNITMCIAAYRIFKASQEG
;
A
#
# COMPACT_ATOMS: atom_id res chain seq x y z
N MET A 1 5.66 66.63 -59.96
CA MET A 1 4.26 66.30 -59.58
C MET A 1 4.21 64.79 -59.42
N ALA A 2 4.24 64.25 -58.20
CA ALA A 2 3.06 63.76 -57.44
C ALA A 2 2.17 62.85 -58.33
N SER A 3 1.92 61.55 -58.08
CA SER A 3 1.47 60.92 -56.83
C SER A 3 1.56 59.38 -56.85
N LEU A 4 1.77 58.82 -55.64
CA LEU A 4 1.36 57.54 -55.00
C LEU A 4 0.88 56.35 -55.88
N ARG A 5 1.57 55.20 -55.91
CA ARG A 5 1.51 54.05 -54.95
C ARG A 5 0.11 53.47 -54.67
N LEU A 6 -0.14 52.24 -55.12
CA LEU A 6 -0.85 51.24 -54.31
C LEU A 6 -0.33 49.82 -54.60
N VAL A 7 0.60 49.40 -53.75
CA VAL A 7 1.00 48.00 -53.54
C VAL A 7 -0.07 47.41 -52.62
N ALA A 8 -0.75 46.35 -53.06
CA ALA A 8 -1.65 45.59 -52.22
C ALA A 8 -0.82 44.87 -51.14
N THR A 9 -0.85 45.42 -49.93
CA THR A 9 -0.24 44.82 -48.73
C THR A 9 -1.03 43.58 -48.32
N LEU A 10 -0.40 42.41 -48.44
CA LEU A 10 -0.77 41.23 -47.66
C LEU A 10 -0.65 41.61 -46.18
N ALA A 11 -1.78 41.60 -45.47
CA ALA A 11 -1.77 41.78 -44.02
C ALA A 11 -1.03 40.59 -43.37
N PRO A 12 -0.13 40.82 -42.40
CA PRO A 12 0.48 39.73 -41.66
C PRO A 12 -0.59 39.03 -40.82
N SER A 13 -0.60 37.69 -40.88
CA SER A 13 -1.39 36.84 -40.00
C SER A 13 -1.05 37.16 -38.55
N GLY A 14 -2.05 37.56 -37.76
CA GLY A 14 -1.90 37.80 -36.33
C GLY A 14 -1.44 36.54 -35.58
N PRO A 15 -0.84 36.70 -34.39
CA PRO A 15 -0.33 35.56 -33.62
C PRO A 15 -1.46 34.59 -33.22
N PRO A 16 -1.14 33.29 -33.07
CA PRO A 16 -2.13 32.28 -32.70
C PRO A 16 -2.73 32.60 -31.32
N GLN A 17 -4.07 32.60 -31.25
CA GLN A 17 -4.81 32.77 -30.01
C GLN A 17 -4.49 31.61 -29.05
N PRO A 18 -4.19 31.89 -27.76
CA PRO A 18 -4.02 30.82 -26.79
C PRO A 18 -5.35 30.06 -26.60
N PRO A 19 -5.31 28.76 -26.26
CA PRO A 19 -6.52 27.97 -26.06
C PRO A 19 -7.39 28.60 -24.95
N LEU A 20 -8.69 28.66 -25.20
CA LEU A 20 -9.67 29.09 -24.20
C LEU A 20 -9.52 28.22 -22.95
N ARG A 21 -9.12 28.84 -21.85
CA ARG A 21 -8.96 28.17 -20.56
C ARG A 21 -10.34 27.74 -20.08
N GLU A 22 -10.68 26.48 -20.31
CA GLU A 22 -11.90 25.88 -19.80
C GLU A 22 -11.93 26.04 -18.28
N ARG A 23 -12.91 26.81 -17.79
CA ARG A 23 -13.05 27.10 -16.36
C ARG A 23 -13.46 25.80 -15.67
N ARG A 24 -12.48 25.07 -15.13
CA ARG A 24 -12.71 23.87 -14.30
C ARG A 24 -13.76 24.21 -13.24
N ARG A 25 -14.92 23.55 -13.30
CA ARG A 25 -15.90 23.61 -12.20
C ARG A 25 -15.23 23.07 -10.93
N PRO A 26 -15.39 23.72 -9.77
CA PRO A 26 -14.92 23.13 -8.54
C PRO A 26 -15.67 21.79 -8.31
N PRO A 27 -15.02 20.77 -7.75
CA PRO A 27 -15.70 19.55 -7.38
C PRO A 27 -16.82 19.90 -6.39
N SER A 28 -18.03 19.41 -6.67
CA SER A 28 -19.16 19.52 -5.75
C SER A 28 -18.72 18.99 -4.39
N ALA A 29 -18.86 19.82 -3.34
CA ALA A 29 -18.59 19.43 -1.98
C ALA A 29 -19.35 18.13 -1.67
N VAL A 30 -18.62 17.05 -1.47
CA VAL A 30 -19.16 15.80 -0.96
C VAL A 30 -19.76 16.12 0.40
N ARG A 31 -21.09 16.18 0.48
CA ARG A 31 -21.79 16.33 1.76
C ARG A 31 -21.50 15.07 2.58
N LEU A 32 -20.72 15.21 3.66
CA LEU A 32 -20.58 14.18 4.68
C LEU A 32 -21.95 13.97 5.36
N THR A 33 -22.75 13.05 4.84
CA THR A 33 -23.97 12.54 5.51
C THR A 33 -23.68 11.37 6.45
N GLY A 34 -22.40 10.97 6.62
CA GLY A 34 -22.00 9.78 7.37
C GLY A 34 -22.07 9.88 8.91
N GLY A 35 -22.21 11.08 9.48
CA GLY A 35 -22.13 11.26 10.94
C GLY A 35 -23.32 10.70 11.73
N VAL A 36 -24.53 10.77 11.19
CA VAL A 36 -25.75 10.34 11.89
C VAL A 36 -25.85 8.81 11.96
N GLY A 37 -25.45 8.12 10.88
CA GLY A 37 -25.43 6.65 10.84
C GLY A 37 -24.39 6.05 11.78
N LEU A 38 -23.20 6.66 11.88
CA LEU A 38 -22.15 6.20 12.79
C LEU A 38 -22.53 6.41 14.26
N ALA A 39 -23.13 7.56 14.59
CA ALA A 39 -23.60 7.86 15.94
C ALA A 39 -24.75 6.93 16.39
N ALA A 40 -25.70 6.65 15.49
CA ALA A 40 -26.79 5.71 15.78
C ALA A 40 -26.27 4.28 15.95
N ALA A 41 -25.35 3.83 15.10
CA ALA A 41 -24.71 2.51 15.23
C ALA A 41 -23.90 2.39 16.53
N ALA A 42 -23.14 3.42 16.90
CA ALA A 42 -22.41 3.47 18.16
C ALA A 42 -23.35 3.44 19.38
N ALA A 43 -24.46 4.18 19.35
CA ALA A 43 -25.44 4.19 20.44
C ALA A 43 -26.13 2.82 20.62
N VAL A 44 -26.47 2.14 19.53
CA VAL A 44 -27.04 0.77 19.57
C VAL A 44 -26.01 -0.24 20.10
N ALA A 45 -24.74 -0.12 19.73
CA ALA A 45 -23.67 -0.97 20.26
C ALA A 45 -23.44 -0.76 21.77
N VAL A 46 -23.47 0.49 22.25
CA VAL A 46 -23.33 0.82 23.67
C VAL A 46 -24.51 0.29 24.50
N ALA A 47 -25.73 0.40 23.99
CA ALA A 47 -26.92 -0.15 24.66
C ALA A 47 -26.89 -1.69 24.70
N GLY A 48 -26.44 -2.34 23.63
CA GLY A 48 -26.28 -3.80 23.56
C GLY A 48 -25.22 -4.32 24.54
N ALA A 49 -24.11 -3.58 24.72
CA ALA A 49 -23.07 -3.93 25.69
C ALA A 49 -23.55 -3.80 27.15
N ALA A 50 -24.37 -2.79 27.46
CA ALA A 50 -24.96 -2.61 28.80
C ALA A 50 -26.02 -3.67 29.16
N ALA A 51 -26.62 -4.32 28.16
CA ALA A 51 -27.59 -5.40 28.34
C ALA A 51 -26.97 -6.82 28.28
N ALA A 52 -25.65 -6.92 28.10
CA ALA A 52 -24.98 -8.20 27.96
C ALA A 52 -24.89 -8.94 29.31
N SER A 53 -25.39 -10.17 29.36
CA SER A 53 -25.25 -11.06 30.51
C SER A 53 -23.76 -11.32 30.82
N PRO A 54 -23.36 -11.60 32.07
CA PRO A 54 -22.00 -12.01 32.40
C PRO A 54 -21.40 -13.10 31.47
N PRO A 55 -22.13 -14.15 31.06
CA PRO A 55 -21.64 -15.11 30.05
C PRO A 55 -21.48 -14.52 28.64
N ALA A 56 -22.27 -13.52 28.26
CA ALA A 56 -22.13 -12.82 26.99
C ALA A 56 -20.90 -11.89 26.99
N LEU A 57 -20.59 -11.24 28.12
CA LEU A 57 -19.34 -10.48 28.30
C LEU A 57 -18.12 -11.40 28.34
N ALA A 58 -18.22 -12.58 28.97
CA ALA A 58 -17.17 -13.60 28.94
C ALA A 58 -16.96 -14.18 27.52
N ALA A 59 -18.00 -14.23 26.69
CA ALA A 59 -17.84 -14.61 25.29
C ALA A 59 -17.12 -13.54 24.44
N LEU A 60 -17.04 -12.29 24.92
CA LEU A 60 -16.29 -11.20 24.28
C LEU A 60 -14.85 -11.08 24.80
N SER A 61 -14.50 -11.79 25.88
CA SER A 61 -13.12 -11.76 26.38
C SER A 61 -12.21 -12.57 25.47
N GLU A 62 -11.19 -11.92 24.92
CA GLU A 62 -10.13 -12.60 24.18
C GLU A 62 -9.33 -13.52 25.11
N PRO A 63 -8.80 -14.64 24.59
CA PRO A 63 -7.98 -15.54 25.38
C PRO A 63 -6.64 -14.89 25.75
N ALA A 64 -6.01 -15.33 26.84
CA ALA A 64 -4.80 -14.70 27.40
C ALA A 64 -3.59 -14.70 26.45
N ASN A 65 -3.57 -15.58 25.47
CA ASN A 65 -2.57 -15.69 24.42
C ASN A 65 -2.93 -14.89 23.15
N ALA A 66 -3.94 -14.02 23.19
CA ALA A 66 -4.23 -13.08 22.11
C ALA A 66 -3.22 -11.94 22.04
N LEU A 67 -2.95 -11.48 20.82
CA LEU A 67 -2.18 -10.25 20.63
C LEU A 67 -3.06 -9.05 20.94
N SER A 68 -2.48 -8.05 21.62
CA SER A 68 -3.15 -6.78 21.85
C SER A 68 -3.42 -6.05 20.53
N LEU A 69 -4.45 -5.18 20.50
CA LEU A 69 -4.78 -4.36 19.32
C LEU A 69 -3.58 -3.56 18.78
N PRO A 70 -2.74 -2.90 19.61
CA PRO A 70 -1.51 -2.25 19.12
C PRO A 70 -0.54 -3.22 18.46
N THR A 71 -0.38 -4.42 19.00
CA THR A 71 0.51 -5.44 18.42
C THR A 71 -0.02 -5.92 17.07
N TRP A 72 -1.34 -6.12 16.94
CA TRP A 72 -1.98 -6.42 15.65
C TRP A 72 -1.77 -5.33 14.62
N ALA A 73 -1.90 -4.06 15.03
CA ALA A 73 -1.70 -2.92 14.15
C ALA A 73 -0.30 -2.96 13.53
N VAL A 74 0.74 -3.23 14.33
CA VAL A 74 2.12 -3.36 13.85
C VAL A 74 2.28 -4.53 12.86
N HIS A 75 1.71 -5.70 13.15
CA HIS A 75 1.82 -6.85 12.24
C HIS A 75 1.20 -6.55 10.87
N VAL A 76 -0.02 -6.03 10.86
CA VAL A 76 -0.75 -5.74 9.63
C VAL A 76 -0.09 -4.59 8.87
N SER A 77 0.33 -3.53 9.57
CA SER A 77 1.01 -2.40 8.93
C SER A 77 2.33 -2.83 8.32
N SER A 78 3.16 -3.62 9.01
CA SER A 78 4.44 -4.10 8.49
C SER A 78 4.28 -5.02 7.28
N VAL A 79 3.24 -5.87 7.25
CA VAL A 79 2.94 -6.67 6.04
C VAL A 79 2.56 -5.76 4.87
N ALA A 80 1.71 -4.76 5.10
CA ALA A 80 1.31 -3.81 4.05
C ALA A 80 2.50 -2.97 3.55
N GLU A 81 3.35 -2.49 4.47
CA GLU A 81 4.59 -1.77 4.16
C GLU A 81 5.54 -2.63 3.33
N TRP A 82 5.69 -3.92 3.67
CA TRP A 82 6.54 -4.85 2.93
C TRP A 82 6.03 -5.09 1.51
N VAL A 83 4.72 -5.33 1.34
CA VAL A 83 4.10 -5.47 0.01
C VAL A 83 4.27 -4.19 -0.82
N THR A 84 4.09 -3.03 -0.19
CA THR A 84 4.32 -1.73 -0.85
C THR A 84 5.78 -1.59 -1.27
N ALA A 85 6.74 -1.96 -0.42
CA ALA A 85 8.15 -1.94 -0.73
C ALA A 85 8.48 -2.86 -1.91
N MET A 86 7.95 -4.09 -1.93
CA MET A 86 8.11 -5.02 -3.05
C MET A 86 7.58 -4.42 -4.37
N TRP A 87 6.42 -3.76 -4.33
CA TRP A 87 5.87 -3.08 -5.51
C TRP A 87 6.76 -1.92 -5.97
N LEU A 88 7.26 -1.10 -5.06
CA LEU A 88 8.15 0.02 -5.39
C LEU A 88 9.50 -0.46 -5.96
N VAL A 89 10.08 -1.52 -5.41
CA VAL A 89 11.32 -2.13 -5.93
C VAL A 89 11.09 -2.66 -7.35
N TRP A 90 9.93 -3.26 -7.62
CA TRP A 90 9.57 -3.73 -8.95
C TRP A 90 9.40 -2.58 -9.95
N ASP A 91 8.58 -1.59 -9.60
CA ASP A 91 8.30 -0.40 -10.43
C ASP A 91 9.58 0.38 -10.72
N TYR A 92 10.48 0.51 -9.75
CA TYR A 92 11.81 1.07 -9.97
C TYR A 92 12.59 0.29 -11.05
N GLY A 93 12.59 -1.04 -10.99
CA GLY A 93 13.23 -1.88 -11.99
C GLY A 93 12.61 -1.77 -13.39
N GLU A 94 11.30 -1.52 -13.49
CA GLU A 94 10.65 -1.26 -14.77
C GLU A 94 11.03 0.10 -15.35
N ARG A 95 10.94 1.17 -14.54
CA ARG A 95 11.17 2.54 -15.00
C ARG A 95 12.62 2.82 -15.37
N THR A 96 13.57 2.16 -14.69
CA THR A 96 15.01 2.32 -14.96
C THR A 96 15.55 1.30 -15.97
N GLY A 97 14.78 0.28 -16.32
CA GLY A 97 15.25 -0.85 -17.13
C GLY A 97 16.22 -1.80 -16.41
N LEU A 98 16.49 -1.58 -15.11
CA LEU A 98 17.42 -2.39 -14.33
C LEU A 98 16.76 -3.68 -13.83
N LYS A 99 16.80 -4.72 -14.66
CA LYS A 99 16.16 -6.04 -14.40
C LYS A 99 16.56 -6.69 -13.06
N GLY A 100 17.72 -6.35 -12.51
CA GLY A 100 18.17 -6.83 -11.20
C GLY A 100 17.21 -6.49 -10.05
N TRP A 101 16.57 -5.32 -10.09
CA TRP A 101 15.63 -4.87 -9.07
C TRP A 101 14.32 -5.67 -9.07
N LYS A 102 13.84 -6.08 -10.25
CA LYS A 102 12.72 -7.03 -10.34
C LYS A 102 13.07 -8.39 -9.71
N GLY A 103 14.32 -8.83 -9.86
CA GLY A 103 14.86 -10.00 -9.18
C GLY A 103 14.89 -9.86 -7.66
N LEU A 104 15.25 -8.67 -7.15
CA LEU A 104 15.19 -8.37 -5.71
C LEU A 104 13.77 -8.44 -5.16
N SER A 105 12.79 -7.93 -5.89
CA SER A 105 11.37 -8.03 -5.51
C SER A 105 10.93 -9.48 -5.34
N TRP A 106 11.34 -10.37 -6.24
CA TRP A 106 11.11 -11.82 -6.10
C TRP A 106 11.85 -12.42 -4.90
N GLY A 107 13.08 -11.99 -4.63
CA GLY A 107 13.86 -12.41 -3.47
C GLY A 107 13.24 -11.99 -2.12
N MET A 108 12.37 -10.99 -2.10
CA MET A 108 11.65 -10.56 -0.89
C MET A 108 10.44 -11.44 -0.55
N VAL A 109 9.95 -12.27 -1.47
CA VAL A 109 8.74 -13.09 -1.31
C VAL A 109 8.82 -14.09 -0.15
N PRO A 110 9.93 -14.81 0.10
CA PRO A 110 9.97 -15.76 1.21
C PRO A 110 9.80 -15.07 2.57
N LEU A 111 10.36 -13.86 2.76
CA LEU A 111 10.16 -13.09 4.00
C LEU A 111 8.70 -12.67 4.20
N LEU A 112 8.00 -12.29 3.12
CA LEU A 112 6.56 -12.05 3.16
C LEU A 112 5.80 -13.32 3.58
N GLY A 113 6.17 -14.47 3.03
CA GLY A 113 5.61 -15.77 3.42
C GLY A 113 5.81 -16.05 4.92
N GLY A 114 6.99 -15.74 5.47
CA GLY A 114 7.26 -15.86 6.90
C GLY A 114 6.36 -14.96 7.75
N ALA A 115 6.17 -13.71 7.33
CA ALA A 115 5.24 -12.78 8.00
C ALA A 115 3.79 -13.29 7.97
N MET A 116 3.35 -13.90 6.86
CA MET A 116 2.02 -14.51 6.76
C MET A 116 1.87 -15.73 7.67
N CYS A 117 2.91 -16.55 7.84
CA CYS A 117 2.90 -17.66 8.79
C CYS A 117 2.71 -17.15 10.22
N ALA A 118 3.48 -16.12 10.62
CA ALA A 118 3.36 -15.48 11.94
C ALA A 118 1.95 -14.93 12.18
N CYS A 119 1.43 -14.15 11.23
CA CYS A 119 0.10 -13.55 11.33
C CYS A 119 -1.01 -14.61 11.41
N THR A 120 -0.86 -15.71 10.66
CA THR A 120 -1.82 -16.84 10.70
C THR A 120 -1.79 -17.52 12.07
N TRP A 121 -0.60 -17.79 12.61
CA TRP A 121 -0.49 -18.41 13.94
C TRP A 121 -1.10 -17.52 15.04
N HIS A 122 -0.84 -16.22 14.97
CA HIS A 122 -1.45 -15.22 15.88
C HIS A 122 -2.96 -15.07 15.69
N PHE A 123 -3.47 -15.16 14.45
CA PHE A 123 -4.90 -15.15 14.16
C PHE A 123 -5.64 -16.29 14.87
N PHE A 124 -5.01 -17.47 14.96
CA PHE A 124 -5.53 -18.63 15.68
C PHE A 124 -5.06 -18.69 17.14
N TYR A 125 -4.80 -17.53 17.75
CA TYR A 125 -4.40 -17.41 19.15
C TYR A 125 -3.25 -18.34 19.52
N ASN A 126 -2.20 -18.42 18.70
CA ASN A 126 -1.00 -19.22 19.01
C ASN A 126 -1.31 -20.70 19.32
N SER A 127 -2.29 -21.29 18.62
CA SER A 127 -2.65 -22.70 18.82
C SER A 127 -1.45 -23.62 18.61
N GLU A 128 -1.25 -24.56 19.54
CA GLU A 128 -0.21 -25.60 19.47
C GLU A 128 -0.36 -26.47 18.21
N SER A 129 -1.59 -26.71 17.75
CA SER A 129 -1.87 -27.45 16.51
C SER A 129 -1.27 -26.81 15.24
N LEU A 130 -0.92 -25.53 15.31
CA LEU A 130 -0.35 -24.74 14.21
C LEU A 130 1.11 -24.35 14.46
N GLU A 131 1.78 -24.91 15.47
CA GLU A 131 3.18 -24.60 15.80
C GLU A 131 4.14 -24.82 14.61
N VAL A 132 3.79 -25.72 13.69
CA VAL A 132 4.53 -25.92 12.43
C VAL A 132 4.70 -24.61 11.62
N LEU A 133 3.79 -23.64 11.76
CA LEU A 133 3.90 -22.32 11.14
C LEU A 133 5.09 -21.52 11.68
N VAL A 134 5.48 -21.73 12.94
CA VAL A 134 6.66 -21.09 13.55
C VAL A 134 7.94 -21.64 12.94
N ALA A 135 8.02 -22.97 12.79
CA ALA A 135 9.14 -23.60 12.09
C ALA A 135 9.22 -23.17 10.62
N LEU A 136 8.08 -23.10 9.93
CA LEU A 136 8.00 -22.63 8.55
C LEU A 136 8.39 -21.16 8.43
N GLN A 137 7.95 -20.29 9.35
CA GLN A 137 8.38 -18.89 9.43
C GLN A 137 9.89 -18.79 9.56
N GLY A 138 10.50 -19.60 10.44
CA GLY A 138 11.95 -19.66 10.58
C GLY A 138 12.65 -20.08 9.29
N ALA A 139 12.18 -21.15 8.65
CA ALA A 139 12.73 -21.63 7.39
C ALA A 139 12.63 -20.59 6.26
N LEU A 140 11.46 -19.95 6.12
CA LEU A 140 11.22 -18.89 5.15
C LEU A 140 12.06 -17.64 5.44
N THR A 141 12.38 -17.36 6.70
CA THR A 141 13.29 -16.29 7.09
C THR A 141 14.71 -16.58 6.61
N VAL A 142 15.22 -17.80 6.81
CA VAL A 142 16.54 -18.19 6.32
C VAL A 142 16.60 -18.13 4.79
N ILE A 143 15.62 -18.73 4.12
CA ILE A 143 15.52 -18.72 2.65
C ILE A 143 15.40 -17.28 2.13
N GLY A 144 14.60 -16.45 2.78
CA GLY A 144 14.40 -15.05 2.45
C GLY A 144 15.69 -14.23 2.53
N ASN A 145 16.44 -14.37 3.62
CA ASN A 145 17.74 -13.70 3.73
C ASN A 145 18.73 -14.17 2.67
N ILE A 146 18.79 -15.48 2.38
CA ILE A 146 19.67 -16.02 1.33
C ILE A 146 19.29 -15.47 -0.05
N THR A 147 18.00 -15.48 -0.39
CA THR A 147 17.51 -15.01 -1.69
C THR A 147 17.70 -13.50 -1.87
N MET A 148 17.49 -12.71 -0.82
CA MET A 148 17.82 -11.28 -0.82
C MET A 148 19.32 -11.02 -0.99
N CYS A 149 20.19 -11.77 -0.30
CA CYS A 149 21.65 -11.67 -0.46
C CYS A 149 22.08 -11.97 -1.90
N ILE A 150 21.55 -13.04 -2.51
CA ILE A 150 21.84 -13.38 -3.91
C ILE A 150 21.36 -12.27 -4.85
N ALA A 151 20.16 -11.73 -4.64
CA ALA A 151 19.63 -10.66 -5.47
C ALA A 151 20.45 -9.37 -5.34
N ALA A 152 20.83 -8.98 -4.11
CA ALA A 152 21.68 -7.84 -3.86
C ALA A 152 23.07 -7.99 -4.50
N TYR A 153 23.68 -9.18 -4.40
CA TYR A 153 24.96 -9.47 -5.06
C TYR A 153 24.87 -9.33 -6.58
N ARG A 154 23.76 -9.79 -7.19
CA ARG A 154 23.53 -9.64 -8.64
C ARG A 154 23.38 -8.18 -9.05
N ILE A 155 22.71 -7.36 -8.23
CA ILE A 155 22.61 -5.90 -8.46
C ILE A 155 23.99 -5.25 -8.38
N PHE A 156 24.78 -5.58 -7.35
CA PHE A 156 26.14 -5.08 -7.18
C PHE A 156 27.03 -5.45 -8.37
N LYS A 157 27.01 -6.72 -8.81
CA LYS A 157 27.79 -7.16 -9.96
C LYS A 157 27.42 -6.40 -11.24
N ALA A 158 26.13 -6.20 -11.47
CA ALA A 158 25.64 -5.44 -12.62
C ALA A 158 26.06 -3.95 -12.55
N SER A 159 26.18 -3.37 -11.35
CA SER A 159 26.60 -1.97 -11.19
C SER A 159 28.11 -1.76 -11.38
N GLN A 160 28.92 -2.82 -11.43
CA GLN A 160 30.36 -2.74 -11.73
C GLN A 160 30.64 -2.91 -13.23
N GLU A 161 29.66 -3.38 -14.00
CA GLU A 161 29.79 -3.72 -15.43
C GLU A 161 29.24 -2.64 -16.37
N GLY A 162 28.55 -1.62 -15.84
CA GLY A 162 28.03 -0.46 -16.57
C GLY A 162 28.77 0.82 -16.21
#